data_AF-A0A3M2KP07-F1
#
_entry.id   AF-A0A3M2KP07-F1
#
_cell.length_a   1.000
_cell.length_b   1.000
_cell.length_c   1.000
_cell.angle_alpha   90.00
_cell.angle_beta   90.00
_cell.angle_gamma   90.00
#
_symmetry.space_group_name_H-M   'P 1'
#
loop_
_entity.id
_entity.type
_entity.pdbx_description
1 polymer ?
#
loop_
_entity_poly.entity_id
_entity_poly.type
_entity_poly.pdbx_seq_one_letter_code
_entity_poly.pdbx_strand_id
1 'polypeptide(L)'
;PLTAGAGWLARRLLRAAADHASGMERGVAAASAARARGVDQGLRTLAQEQVGLAYAGWDRLLTRVALPAWRTGRWPSGLDAGVAAALTELSSRDRLADGFAARLGQRPACDLLERPGDVDREVSLLAARIFHGLPADGGEGWAPVEWPAYPDEVVDRVWRDRAARLFTALDATETPTLARALHGLAEAAAAEGGTDALAARLSAEAARAE
;
A
#
# COMPACT_ATOMS: atom_id res chain seq x y z
N PRO A 1 -37.79 67.78 17.53
CA PRO A 1 -38.97 66.96 17.12
C PRO A 1 -38.69 66.05 15.92
N LEU A 2 -38.12 66.56 14.82
CA LEU A 2 -37.82 65.78 13.62
C LEU A 2 -36.77 64.67 13.84
N THR A 3 -35.74 64.94 14.64
CA THR A 3 -34.71 63.95 15.04
C THR A 3 -35.28 62.83 15.91
N ALA A 4 -36.22 63.15 16.80
CA ALA A 4 -36.92 62.16 17.62
C ALA A 4 -37.84 61.25 16.78
N GLY A 5 -38.54 61.83 15.78
CA GLY A 5 -39.36 61.09 14.83
C GLY A 5 -38.54 60.16 13.92
N ALA A 6 -37.41 60.65 13.40
CA ALA A 6 -36.47 59.85 12.62
C ALA A 6 -35.89 58.68 13.45
N GLY A 7 -35.52 58.92 14.72
CA GLY A 7 -35.05 57.85 15.61
C GLY A 7 -36.13 56.80 15.93
N TRP A 8 -37.40 57.21 16.01
CA TRP A 8 -38.51 56.27 16.21
C TRP A 8 -38.75 55.40 14.97
N LEU A 9 -38.75 55.99 13.77
CA LEU A 9 -38.84 55.26 12.50
C LEU A 9 -37.66 54.30 12.32
N ALA A 10 -36.42 54.75 12.56
CA ALA A 10 -35.24 53.91 12.49
C ALA A 10 -35.34 52.69 13.42
N ARG A 11 -35.80 52.87 14.67
CA ARG A 11 -36.01 51.76 15.61
C ARG A 11 -37.09 50.78 15.13
N ARG A 12 -38.16 51.26 14.50
CA ARG A 12 -39.22 50.39 13.96
C ARG A 12 -38.74 49.59 12.74
N LEU A 13 -37.97 50.21 11.86
CA LEU A 13 -37.36 49.55 10.71
C LEU A 13 -36.31 48.51 11.14
N LEU A 14 -35.44 48.85 12.10
CA LEU A 14 -34.45 47.91 12.64
C LEU A 14 -35.11 46.70 13.32
N ARG A 15 -36.21 46.90 14.06
CA ARG A 15 -36.96 45.77 14.65
C ARG A 15 -37.63 44.89 13.59
N ALA A 16 -38.19 45.48 12.53
CA ALA A 16 -38.79 44.71 11.44
C ALA A 16 -37.74 43.96 10.59
N ALA A 17 -36.54 44.53 10.46
CA ALA A 17 -35.42 43.91 9.77
C ALA A 17 -34.68 42.86 10.62
N ALA A 18 -34.77 42.93 11.95
CA ALA A 18 -34.08 42.01 12.87
C ALA A 18 -34.50 40.54 12.65
N ASP A 19 -35.78 40.27 12.43
CA ASP A 19 -36.28 38.91 12.18
C ASP A 19 -35.77 38.36 10.84
N HIS A 20 -35.72 39.21 9.81
CA HIS A 20 -35.17 38.86 8.50
C HIS A 20 -33.66 38.62 8.57
N ALA A 21 -32.92 39.46 9.31
CA ALA A 21 -31.49 39.29 9.56
C ALA A 21 -31.20 37.99 10.31
N SER A 22 -31.97 37.69 11.36
CA SER A 22 -31.87 36.43 12.11
C SER A 22 -32.23 35.20 11.24
N GLY A 23 -33.20 35.33 10.34
CA GLY A 23 -33.53 34.32 9.34
C GLY A 23 -32.38 34.08 8.35
N MET A 24 -31.75 35.15 7.86
CA MET A 24 -30.57 35.08 7.00
C MET A 24 -29.38 34.45 7.72
N GLU A 25 -29.10 34.83 8.97
CA GLU A 25 -28.02 34.24 9.77
C GLU A 25 -28.21 32.73 9.96
N ARG A 26 -29.43 32.28 10.31
CA ARG A 26 -29.75 30.84 10.39
C ARG A 26 -29.61 30.15 9.03
N GLY A 27 -30.02 30.81 7.95
CA GLY A 27 -29.88 30.30 6.59
C GLY A 27 -28.42 30.13 6.16
N VAL A 28 -27.57 31.13 6.43
CA VAL A 28 -26.12 31.07 6.17
C VAL A 28 -25.47 30.01 7.05
N ALA A 29 -25.82 29.91 8.32
CA ALA A 29 -25.33 28.86 9.20
C ALA A 29 -25.70 27.46 8.70
N ALA A 30 -26.96 27.26 8.26
CA ALA A 30 -27.42 26.00 7.69
C ALA A 30 -26.73 25.66 6.37
N ALA A 31 -26.56 26.63 5.47
CA ALA A 31 -25.87 26.45 4.19
C ALA A 31 -24.37 26.16 4.39
N SER A 32 -23.71 26.89 5.28
CA SER A 32 -22.31 26.66 5.65
C SER A 32 -22.13 25.29 6.31
N ALA A 33 -23.04 24.89 7.21
CA ALA A 33 -23.01 23.55 7.82
C ALA A 33 -23.25 22.44 6.79
N ALA A 34 -24.18 22.61 5.86
CA ALA A 34 -24.43 21.66 4.78
C ALA A 34 -23.21 21.54 3.84
N ARG A 35 -22.59 22.67 3.48
CA ARG A 35 -21.37 22.70 2.66
C ARG A 35 -20.19 22.06 3.38
N ALA A 36 -20.01 22.36 4.67
CA ALA A 36 -18.96 21.75 5.49
C ALA A 36 -19.13 20.23 5.59
N ARG A 37 -20.36 19.73 5.81
CA ARG A 37 -20.67 18.29 5.78
C ARG A 37 -20.36 17.66 4.42
N GLY A 38 -20.70 18.32 3.31
CA GLY A 38 -20.39 17.82 1.97
C GLY A 38 -18.89 17.73 1.68
N VAL A 39 -18.11 18.75 2.10
CA VAL A 39 -16.65 18.75 1.98
C VAL A 39 -16.03 17.65 2.84
N ASP A 40 -16.49 17.47 4.08
CA ASP A 40 -16.02 16.41 4.98
C ASP A 40 -16.27 15.01 4.38
N GLN A 41 -17.49 14.76 3.89
CA GLN A 41 -17.80 13.48 3.26
C GLN A 41 -16.92 13.21 2.03
N GLY A 42 -16.65 14.21 1.20
CA GLY A 42 -15.75 14.08 0.06
C GLY A 42 -14.31 13.73 0.46
N LEU A 43 -13.78 14.39 1.49
CA LEU A 43 -12.44 14.09 2.03
C LEU A 43 -12.36 12.69 2.65
N ARG A 44 -13.43 12.22 3.32
CA ARG A 44 -13.51 10.85 3.84
C ARG A 44 -13.44 9.83 2.72
N THR A 45 -14.23 9.99 1.65
CA THR A 45 -14.20 9.07 0.51
C THR A 45 -12.80 8.98 -0.10
N LEU A 46 -12.14 10.11 -0.35
CA LEU A 46 -10.77 10.14 -0.88
C LEU A 46 -9.77 9.47 0.08
N ALA A 47 -9.89 9.71 1.39
CA ALA A 47 -9.03 9.08 2.38
C ALA A 47 -9.20 7.55 2.39
N GLN A 48 -10.43 7.04 2.27
CA GLN A 48 -10.70 5.61 2.19
C GLN A 48 -10.16 4.99 0.89
N GLU A 49 -10.22 5.72 -0.23
CA GLU A 49 -9.56 5.30 -1.48
C GLU A 49 -8.04 5.17 -1.32
N GLN A 50 -7.39 6.13 -0.64
CA GLN A 50 -5.94 6.05 -0.37
C GLN A 50 -5.57 4.87 0.53
N VAL A 51 -6.41 4.53 1.52
CA VAL A 51 -6.20 3.34 2.37
C VAL A 51 -6.39 2.05 1.57
N GLY A 52 -7.39 2.01 0.67
CA GLY A 52 -7.57 0.89 -0.26
C GLY A 52 -6.35 0.69 -1.17
N LEU A 53 -5.76 1.78 -1.67
CA LEU A 53 -4.51 1.74 -2.43
C LEU A 53 -3.32 1.26 -1.58
N ALA A 54 -3.23 1.69 -0.32
CA ALA A 54 -2.20 1.22 0.59
C ALA A 54 -2.28 -0.30 0.83
N TYR A 55 -3.48 -0.85 0.99
CA TYR A 55 -3.69 -2.30 1.12
C TYR A 55 -3.30 -3.06 -0.16
N ALA A 56 -3.70 -2.55 -1.33
CA ALA A 56 -3.28 -3.13 -2.61
C ALA A 56 -1.75 -3.03 -2.82
N GLY A 57 -1.13 -1.97 -2.32
CA GLY A 57 0.32 -1.81 -2.28
C GLY A 57 0.99 -2.86 -1.40
N TRP A 58 0.42 -3.16 -0.23
CA TRP A 58 0.94 -4.17 0.70
C TRP A 58 0.82 -5.58 0.14
N ASP A 59 -0.31 -5.94 -0.47
CA ASP A 59 -0.47 -7.23 -1.16
C ASP A 59 0.58 -7.42 -2.27
N ARG A 60 0.80 -6.38 -3.09
CA ARG A 60 1.86 -6.37 -4.10
C ARG A 60 3.25 -6.50 -3.48
N LEU A 61 3.50 -5.86 -2.34
CA LEU A 61 4.77 -5.98 -1.64
C LEU A 61 4.98 -7.43 -1.18
N LEU A 62 3.97 -8.08 -0.62
CA LEU A 62 4.06 -9.48 -0.22
C LEU A 62 4.29 -10.42 -1.41
N THR A 63 3.54 -10.26 -2.50
CA THR A 63 3.65 -11.18 -3.66
C THR A 63 4.85 -10.89 -4.56
N ARG A 64 5.22 -9.63 -4.77
CA ARG A 64 6.26 -9.24 -5.74
C ARG A 64 7.64 -9.09 -5.10
N VAL A 65 7.72 -8.90 -3.78
CA VAL A 65 8.97 -8.63 -3.07
C VAL A 65 9.20 -9.67 -1.99
N ALA A 66 8.30 -9.80 -1.01
CA ALA A 66 8.54 -10.71 0.09
C ALA A 66 8.61 -12.18 -0.35
N LEU A 67 7.70 -12.63 -1.21
CA LEU A 67 7.64 -14.02 -1.70
C LEU A 67 8.92 -14.47 -2.44
N PRO A 68 9.49 -13.69 -3.38
CA PRO A 68 10.80 -14.01 -3.95
C PRO A 68 11.92 -14.17 -2.92
N ALA A 69 11.97 -13.31 -1.90
CA ALA A 69 12.96 -13.41 -0.84
C ALA A 69 12.76 -14.69 -0.01
N TRP A 70 11.53 -14.99 0.37
CA TRP A 70 11.20 -16.18 1.14
C TRP A 70 11.65 -17.46 0.44
N ARG A 71 11.40 -17.56 -0.87
CA ARG A 71 11.84 -18.70 -1.69
C ARG A 71 13.36 -18.86 -1.77
N THR A 72 14.14 -17.80 -1.52
CA THR A 72 15.61 -17.87 -1.49
C THR A 72 16.20 -18.01 -0.09
N GLY A 73 15.35 -18.23 0.94
CA GLY A 73 15.78 -18.28 2.34
C GLY A 73 16.12 -16.90 2.92
N ARG A 74 15.57 -15.83 2.34
CA ARG A 74 15.74 -14.46 2.83
C ARG A 74 14.40 -13.91 3.29
N TRP A 75 14.41 -12.90 4.14
CA TRP A 75 13.19 -12.16 4.48
C TRP A 75 13.49 -10.67 4.62
N PRO A 76 12.71 -9.77 3.99
CA PRO A 76 12.93 -8.34 4.12
C PRO A 76 12.81 -7.92 5.57
N SER A 77 13.80 -7.21 6.11
CA SER A 77 13.85 -6.79 7.50
C SER A 77 12.79 -5.74 7.87
N GLY A 78 12.15 -5.09 6.89
CA GLY A 78 11.07 -4.14 7.15
C GLY A 78 10.02 -4.13 6.04
N LEU A 79 8.82 -4.65 6.32
CA LEU A 79 7.67 -4.63 5.43
C LEU A 79 6.75 -3.41 5.69
N ASP A 80 7.14 -2.50 6.57
CA ASP A 80 6.38 -1.31 6.99
C ASP A 80 4.96 -1.67 7.46
N ALA A 81 4.80 -2.83 8.10
CA ALA A 81 3.51 -3.31 8.58
C ALA A 81 2.92 -2.38 9.65
N GLY A 82 3.78 -1.68 10.40
CA GLY A 82 3.38 -0.61 11.32
C GLY A 82 2.66 0.55 10.61
N VAL A 83 3.09 0.92 9.41
CA VAL A 83 2.43 1.97 8.60
C VAL A 83 1.09 1.48 8.09
N ALA A 84 1.02 0.25 7.56
CA ALA A 84 -0.24 -0.34 7.12
C ALA A 84 -1.27 -0.47 8.26
N ALA A 85 -0.80 -0.88 9.45
CA ALA A 85 -1.61 -0.93 10.66
C ALA A 85 -2.07 0.46 11.11
N ALA A 86 -1.19 1.47 11.13
CA ALA A 86 -1.54 2.84 11.48
C ALA A 86 -2.56 3.46 10.52
N LEU A 87 -2.43 3.22 9.21
CA LEU A 87 -3.41 3.67 8.21
C LEU A 87 -4.76 2.97 8.40
N THR A 88 -4.76 1.69 8.74
CA THR A 88 -5.98 0.91 9.04
C THR A 88 -6.67 1.42 10.30
N GLU A 89 -5.89 1.69 11.35
CA GLU A 89 -6.35 2.21 12.63
C GLU A 89 -6.95 3.61 12.46
N LEU A 90 -6.27 4.48 11.71
CA LEU A 90 -6.76 5.81 11.36
C LEU A 90 -8.04 5.75 10.51
N SER A 91 -8.11 4.83 9.53
CA SER A 91 -9.32 4.59 8.73
C SER A 91 -10.49 4.09 9.59
N SER A 92 -10.24 3.21 10.55
CA SER A 92 -11.25 2.71 11.49
C SER A 92 -11.77 3.85 12.38
N ARG A 93 -10.87 4.68 12.92
CA ARG A 93 -11.24 5.88 13.70
C ARG A 93 -12.04 6.88 12.88
N ASP A 94 -11.67 7.09 11.62
CA ASP A 94 -12.41 7.96 10.69
C ASP A 94 -13.85 7.49 10.49
N ARG A 95 -14.07 6.18 10.42
CA ARG A 95 -15.39 5.57 10.26
C ARG A 95 -16.27 5.67 11.51
N LEU A 96 -15.66 5.61 12.69
CA LEU A 96 -16.35 5.54 13.99
C LEU A 96 -16.52 6.90 14.69
N ALA A 97 -15.88 7.97 14.21
CA ALA A 97 -15.92 9.27 14.87
C ALA A 97 -17.16 10.10 14.52
N ASP A 98 -17.89 10.55 15.55
CA ASP A 98 -19.03 11.49 15.44
C ASP A 98 -18.61 12.93 15.09
N GLY A 99 -17.30 13.26 15.02
CA GLY A 99 -16.81 14.59 14.63
C GLY A 99 -15.27 14.74 14.60
N PHE A 100 -14.78 15.81 13.93
CA PHE A 100 -13.36 16.08 13.66
C PHE A 100 -12.46 16.13 14.92
N ALA A 101 -12.94 16.71 16.02
CA ALA A 101 -12.16 16.89 17.25
C ALA A 101 -11.85 15.56 17.98
N ALA A 102 -12.71 14.55 17.82
CA ALA A 102 -12.47 13.22 18.40
C ALA A 102 -11.38 12.44 17.65
N ARG A 103 -11.07 12.81 16.39
CA ARG A 103 -10.15 12.08 15.49
C ARG A 103 -8.67 12.34 15.77
N LEU A 104 -8.31 13.57 16.15
CA LEU A 104 -6.92 14.03 16.27
C LEU A 104 -6.41 14.12 17.71
N GLY A 105 -7.25 13.79 18.69
CA GLY A 105 -6.90 13.94 20.11
C GLY A 105 -5.97 12.85 20.66
N GLN A 106 -5.86 11.69 19.99
CA GLN A 106 -5.06 10.56 20.45
C GLN A 106 -3.92 10.25 19.49
N ARG A 107 -2.71 10.05 20.03
CA ARG A 107 -1.53 9.66 19.24
C ARG A 107 -1.80 8.33 18.53
N PRO A 108 -1.41 8.17 17.25
CA PRO A 108 -1.52 6.89 16.55
C PRO A 108 -0.62 5.84 17.23
N ALA A 109 -0.99 4.56 17.12
CA ALA A 109 -0.32 3.47 17.84
C ALA A 109 1.18 3.36 17.50
N CYS A 110 1.58 3.69 16.26
CA CYS A 110 2.98 3.71 15.84
C CYS A 110 3.83 4.73 16.62
N ASP A 111 3.25 5.85 17.05
CA ASP A 111 3.95 6.89 17.81
C ASP A 111 4.22 6.47 19.27
N LEU A 112 3.58 5.40 19.72
CA LEU A 112 3.76 4.82 21.05
C LEU A 112 4.87 3.76 21.08
N LEU A 113 5.43 3.41 19.91
CA LEU A 113 6.51 2.43 19.82
C LEU A 113 7.86 3.10 20.12
N GLU A 114 8.55 2.60 21.13
CA GLU A 114 9.89 3.09 21.50
C GLU A 114 10.95 2.76 20.44
N ARG A 115 10.83 1.58 19.78
CA ARG A 115 11.74 1.09 18.74
C ARG A 115 10.96 0.55 17.54
N PRO A 116 10.38 1.44 16.70
CA PRO A 116 9.49 1.02 15.62
C PRO A 116 10.16 0.09 14.59
N GLY A 117 11.46 0.29 14.32
CA GLY A 117 12.20 -0.59 13.39
C GLY A 117 12.38 -2.02 13.89
N ASP A 118 12.54 -2.22 15.20
CA ASP A 118 12.66 -3.56 15.78
C ASP A 118 11.32 -4.29 15.73
N VAL A 119 10.22 -3.57 16.00
CA VAL A 119 8.87 -4.11 15.88
C VAL A 119 8.56 -4.50 14.43
N ASP A 120 8.90 -3.64 13.46
CA ASP A 120 8.67 -3.95 12.05
C ASP A 120 9.49 -5.16 11.59
N ARG A 121 10.71 -5.32 12.10
CA ARG A 121 11.54 -6.51 11.88
C ARG A 121 10.89 -7.78 12.42
N GLU A 122 10.37 -7.77 13.64
CA GLU A 122 9.66 -8.91 14.21
C GLU A 122 8.36 -9.24 13.46
N VAL A 123 7.62 -8.22 13.02
CA VAL A 123 6.43 -8.40 12.20
C VAL A 123 6.77 -8.96 10.83
N SER A 124 7.88 -8.54 10.23
CA SER A 124 8.34 -9.05 8.94
C SER A 124 8.74 -10.52 9.02
N LEU A 125 9.43 -10.92 10.10
CA LEU A 125 9.70 -12.32 10.40
C LEU A 125 8.41 -13.12 10.66
N LEU A 126 7.45 -12.53 11.39
CA LEU A 126 6.13 -13.14 11.61
C LEU A 126 5.37 -13.35 10.30
N ALA A 127 5.41 -12.38 9.38
CA ALA A 127 4.79 -12.51 8.07
C ALA A 127 5.41 -13.67 7.29
N ALA A 128 6.73 -13.82 7.30
CA ALA A 128 7.40 -14.99 6.70
C ALA A 128 6.93 -16.31 7.32
N ARG A 129 6.76 -16.37 8.65
CA ARG A 129 6.22 -17.56 9.34
C ARG A 129 4.80 -17.89 8.92
N ILE A 130 3.91 -16.89 8.89
CA ILE A 130 2.48 -17.08 8.59
C ILE A 130 2.27 -17.44 7.11
N PHE A 131 2.89 -16.70 6.20
CA PHE A 131 2.61 -16.81 4.76
C PHE A 131 3.50 -17.82 4.04
N HIS A 132 4.67 -18.17 4.59
CA HIS A 132 5.61 -19.09 3.95
C HIS A 132 5.96 -20.33 4.82
N GLY A 133 5.52 -20.38 6.08
CA GLY A 133 5.70 -21.58 6.92
C GLY A 133 7.08 -21.71 7.55
N LEU A 134 7.79 -20.61 7.78
CA LEU A 134 9.09 -20.62 8.47
C LEU A 134 8.97 -21.24 9.89
N PRO A 135 9.85 -22.20 10.27
CA PRO A 135 9.90 -22.75 11.63
C PRO A 135 10.17 -21.67 12.69
N ALA A 136 9.63 -21.85 13.90
CA ALA A 136 9.68 -20.85 14.98
C ALA A 136 11.12 -20.53 15.46
N ASP A 137 12.01 -21.49 15.29
CA ASP A 137 13.44 -21.50 15.58
C ASP A 137 14.29 -20.84 14.47
N GLY A 138 13.67 -20.34 13.39
CA GLY A 138 14.37 -19.60 12.33
C GLY A 138 15.37 -20.48 11.59
N GLY A 139 14.92 -21.67 11.18
CA GLY A 139 15.73 -22.80 10.70
C GLY A 139 16.93 -22.45 9.82
N GLU A 140 17.97 -23.30 9.89
CA GLU A 140 19.23 -23.16 9.17
C GLU A 140 19.00 -22.73 7.71
N GLY A 141 19.48 -21.53 7.37
CA GLY A 141 19.39 -20.97 6.01
C GLY A 141 18.57 -19.69 5.86
N TRP A 142 17.83 -19.27 6.89
CA TRP A 142 17.04 -18.03 6.86
C TRP A 142 17.77 -16.84 7.44
N ALA A 143 17.91 -15.77 6.66
CA ALA A 143 18.57 -14.54 7.10
C ALA A 143 17.76 -13.29 6.74
N PRO A 144 17.79 -12.25 7.59
CA PRO A 144 17.22 -10.96 7.24
C PRO A 144 17.97 -10.36 6.06
N VAL A 145 17.26 -9.65 5.20
CA VAL A 145 17.83 -8.82 4.14
C VAL A 145 17.35 -7.38 4.30
N GLU A 146 18.28 -6.44 4.38
CA GLU A 146 17.97 -5.01 4.43
C GLU A 146 17.70 -4.49 3.01
N TRP A 147 16.84 -3.47 2.90
CA TRP A 147 16.43 -2.91 1.59
C TRP A 147 17.58 -2.57 0.63
N PRO A 148 18.71 -1.98 1.08
CA PRO A 148 19.84 -1.69 0.19
C PRO A 148 20.50 -2.95 -0.39
N ALA A 149 20.47 -4.08 0.32
CA ALA A 149 21.08 -5.35 -0.10
C ALA A 149 20.10 -6.26 -0.86
N TYR A 150 18.81 -5.94 -0.84
CA TYR A 150 17.76 -6.73 -1.47
C TYR A 150 18.00 -7.03 -2.96
N PRO A 151 18.45 -6.07 -3.81
CA PRO A 151 18.75 -6.36 -5.20
C PRO A 151 19.81 -7.46 -5.36
N ASP A 152 20.92 -7.36 -4.63
CA ASP A 152 22.05 -8.26 -4.77
C ASP A 152 21.78 -9.65 -4.20
N GLU A 153 21.11 -9.71 -3.04
CA GLU A 153 20.90 -10.98 -2.33
C GLU A 153 19.69 -11.78 -2.84
N VAL A 154 18.67 -11.10 -3.35
CA VAL A 154 17.41 -11.73 -3.78
C VAL A 154 17.22 -11.63 -5.28
N VAL A 155 17.18 -10.42 -5.83
CA VAL A 155 16.84 -10.21 -7.26
C VAL A 155 17.88 -10.87 -8.15
N ASP A 156 19.15 -10.63 -7.85
CA ASP A 156 20.30 -11.16 -8.58
C ASP A 156 20.33 -12.70 -8.55
N ARG A 157 20.03 -13.30 -7.40
CA ARG A 157 19.95 -14.76 -7.24
C ARG A 157 18.80 -15.35 -8.03
N VAL A 158 17.59 -14.76 -7.92
CA VAL A 158 16.41 -15.19 -8.69
C VAL A 158 16.64 -15.03 -10.18
N TRP A 159 17.30 -13.95 -10.60
CA TRP A 159 17.62 -13.71 -12.01
C TRP A 159 18.61 -14.74 -12.55
N ARG A 160 19.69 -15.04 -11.82
CA ARG A 160 20.66 -16.07 -12.20
C ARG A 160 20.01 -17.46 -12.28
N ASP A 161 19.16 -17.81 -11.33
CA ASP A 161 18.43 -19.08 -11.34
C ASP A 161 17.50 -19.19 -12.57
N ARG A 162 16.71 -18.15 -12.85
CA ARG A 162 15.84 -18.11 -14.04
C ARG A 162 16.64 -18.15 -15.34
N ALA A 163 17.77 -17.45 -15.41
CA ALA A 163 18.64 -17.47 -16.57
C ALA A 163 19.20 -18.88 -16.79
N ALA A 164 19.70 -19.54 -15.74
CA ALA A 164 20.21 -20.91 -15.82
C ALA A 164 19.14 -21.87 -16.38
N ARG A 165 17.91 -21.82 -15.87
CA ARG A 165 16.78 -22.62 -16.37
C ARG A 165 16.47 -22.36 -17.83
N LEU A 166 16.51 -21.09 -18.26
CA LEU A 166 16.32 -20.75 -19.67
C LEU A 166 17.41 -21.38 -20.54
N PHE A 167 18.68 -21.30 -20.12
CA PHE A 167 19.79 -21.90 -20.88
C PHE A 167 19.70 -23.42 -20.94
N THR A 168 19.30 -24.08 -19.84
CA THR A 168 19.02 -25.51 -19.83
C THR A 168 17.87 -25.86 -20.79
N ALA A 169 16.76 -25.12 -20.74
CA ALA A 169 15.63 -25.35 -21.63
C ALA A 169 15.94 -25.04 -23.11
N LEU A 170 16.98 -24.25 -23.41
CA LEU A 170 17.47 -24.00 -24.76
C LEU A 170 18.53 -25.02 -25.21
N ASP A 171 18.84 -26.03 -24.39
CA ASP A 171 19.91 -27.02 -24.61
C ASP A 171 21.27 -26.34 -24.94
N ALA A 172 21.53 -25.18 -24.33
CA ALA A 172 22.77 -24.45 -24.55
C ALA A 172 23.93 -25.14 -23.79
N THR A 173 24.88 -25.70 -24.53
CA THR A 173 26.07 -26.39 -23.99
C THR A 173 27.28 -25.48 -23.77
N GLU A 174 27.17 -24.19 -24.15
CA GLU A 174 28.25 -23.20 -24.10
C GLU A 174 27.95 -22.06 -23.12
N THR A 175 28.91 -21.14 -22.97
CA THR A 175 28.82 -19.96 -22.08
C THR A 175 27.53 -19.16 -22.31
N PRO A 176 26.78 -18.85 -21.23
CA PRO A 176 25.49 -18.16 -21.34
C PRO A 176 25.68 -16.70 -21.80
N THR A 177 25.43 -16.44 -23.08
CA THR A 177 25.41 -15.09 -23.65
C THR A 177 24.01 -14.73 -24.14
N LEU A 178 23.68 -13.42 -24.10
CA LEU A 178 22.40 -12.91 -24.61
C LEU A 178 22.19 -13.27 -26.09
N ALA A 179 23.24 -13.16 -26.90
CA ALA A 179 23.18 -13.51 -28.32
C ALA A 179 22.78 -14.96 -28.55
N ARG A 180 23.33 -15.90 -27.76
CA ARG A 180 22.97 -17.31 -27.84
C ARG A 180 21.53 -17.57 -27.40
N ALA A 181 21.09 -16.92 -26.31
CA ALA A 181 19.71 -17.03 -25.86
C ALA A 181 18.72 -16.54 -26.93
N LEU A 182 18.98 -15.38 -27.55
CA LEU A 182 18.16 -14.84 -28.63
C LEU A 182 18.13 -15.75 -29.85
N HIS A 183 19.26 -16.32 -30.23
CA HIS A 183 19.31 -17.28 -31.34
C HIS A 183 18.51 -18.55 -31.02
N GLY A 184 18.65 -19.12 -29.83
CA GLY A 184 17.86 -20.29 -29.42
C GLY A 184 16.35 -20.02 -29.37
N LEU A 185 15.94 -18.83 -28.94
CA LEU A 185 14.54 -18.40 -28.98
C LEU A 185 14.04 -18.24 -30.42
N ALA A 186 14.87 -17.69 -31.32
CA ALA A 186 14.51 -17.54 -32.74
C ALA A 186 14.36 -18.90 -33.44
N GLU A 187 15.25 -19.85 -33.18
CA GLU A 187 15.15 -21.23 -33.68
C GLU A 187 13.87 -21.92 -33.18
N ALA A 188 13.56 -21.80 -31.87
CA ALA A 188 12.33 -22.34 -31.31
C ALA A 188 11.06 -21.70 -31.91
N ALA A 189 11.11 -20.41 -32.28
CA ALA A 189 10.01 -19.73 -32.95
C ALA A 189 9.86 -20.11 -34.43
N ALA A 190 10.95 -20.49 -35.10
CA ALA A 190 10.96 -20.91 -36.50
C ALA A 190 10.49 -22.36 -36.70
N ALA A 191 10.67 -23.22 -35.70
CA ALA A 191 10.22 -24.61 -35.73
C ALA A 191 8.71 -24.75 -35.51
N GLU A 192 8.06 -25.64 -36.26
CA GLU A 192 6.63 -25.92 -36.10
C GLU A 192 6.35 -26.52 -34.71
N GLY A 193 5.55 -25.82 -33.89
CA GLY A 193 5.29 -26.20 -32.49
C GLY A 193 6.46 -25.97 -31.52
N GLY A 194 7.56 -25.35 -31.97
CA GLY A 194 8.78 -25.17 -31.15
C GLY A 194 8.59 -24.25 -29.95
N THR A 195 7.71 -23.25 -30.04
CA THR A 195 7.36 -22.35 -28.92
C THR A 195 6.65 -23.11 -27.80
N ASP A 196 5.72 -23.98 -28.15
CA ASP A 196 4.94 -24.77 -27.19
C ASP A 196 5.83 -25.83 -26.52
N ALA A 197 6.71 -26.47 -27.30
CA ALA A 197 7.72 -27.38 -26.78
C ALA A 197 8.71 -26.67 -25.83
N LEU A 198 9.15 -25.46 -26.15
CA LEU A 198 9.99 -24.66 -25.26
C LEU A 198 9.24 -24.26 -23.99
N ALA A 199 7.99 -23.81 -24.08
CA ALA A 199 7.16 -23.48 -22.92
C ALA A 199 6.95 -24.70 -22.01
N ALA A 200 6.73 -25.89 -22.58
CA ALA A 200 6.63 -27.13 -21.83
C ALA A 200 7.94 -27.48 -21.10
N ARG A 201 9.10 -27.34 -21.76
CA ARG A 201 10.42 -27.56 -21.12
C ARG A 201 10.67 -26.59 -19.98
N LEU A 202 10.40 -25.30 -20.18
CA LEU A 202 10.51 -24.28 -19.13
C LEU A 202 9.60 -24.57 -17.94
N SER A 203 8.37 -25.01 -18.19
CA SER A 203 7.42 -25.38 -17.13
C SER A 203 7.89 -26.63 -16.36
N ALA A 204 8.48 -27.61 -17.07
CA ALA A 204 9.07 -28.79 -16.44
C ALA A 204 10.33 -28.46 -15.61
N GLU A 205 11.16 -27.51 -16.05
CA GLU A 205 12.27 -26.98 -15.25
C GLU A 205 11.80 -26.14 -14.06
N ALA A 206 10.68 -25.41 -14.21
CA ALA A 206 10.07 -24.66 -13.11
C ALA A 206 9.63 -25.60 -11.98
N ALA A 207 8.87 -26.66 -12.34
CA ALA A 207 8.32 -27.64 -11.41
C ALA A 207 9.37 -28.51 -10.71
N ARG A 208 10.58 -28.68 -11.28
CA ARG A 208 11.65 -29.48 -10.67
C ARG A 208 12.36 -28.82 -9.49
N ALA A 209 12.12 -27.52 -9.26
CA ALA A 209 12.80 -26.77 -8.21
C ALA A 209 11.85 -26.07 -7.23
N GLU A 210 10.53 -26.28 -7.37
CA GLU A 210 9.54 -26.05 -6.31
C GLU A 210 9.40 -27.33 -5.47
#